data_AF-A0A8S2EMT1-F1
#
_entry.id   AF-A0A8S2EMT1-F1
#
_cell.length_a   1.000
_cell.length_b   1.000
_cell.length_c   1.000
_cell.angle_alpha   90.00
_cell.angle_beta   90.00
_cell.angle_gamma   90.00
#
_symmetry.space_group_name_H-M   'P 1'
#
loop_
_entity.id
_entity.type
_entity.pdbx_description
1 polymer ?
#
loop_
_entity_poly.entity_id
_entity_poly.type
_entity_poly.pdbx_seq_one_letter_code
_entity_poly.pdbx_strand_id
1 'polypeptide(L)'
;MFERAHRQKSTLEVNSAMVSYLIEMYRQYDQQKLPYQEKIRILSLLPEDWTYNEIQEKFGCTRHAVNLAKDLRLSTTTPLHLEPQKCVIRSRISPALTEHFITWLVETEMLVSIP
;
A
#
# COMPACT_ATOMS: atom_id res chain seq x y z
N MET A 1 -41.35 -5.38 16.02
CA MET A 1 -40.29 -4.37 15.75
C MET A 1 -38.97 -4.65 16.51
N PHE A 2 -38.62 -5.90 16.85
CA PHE A 2 -37.41 -6.19 17.67
C PHE A 2 -36.25 -6.87 16.92
N GLU A 3 -36.44 -7.36 15.69
CA GLU A 3 -35.40 -8.11 14.98
C GLU A 3 -34.28 -7.24 14.36
N ARG A 4 -34.55 -5.95 14.09
CA ARG A 4 -33.54 -5.06 13.48
C ARG A 4 -32.41 -4.69 14.45
N ALA A 5 -32.72 -4.49 15.73
CA ALA A 5 -31.73 -4.12 16.74
C ALA A 5 -30.76 -5.28 17.06
N HIS A 6 -31.24 -6.52 17.03
CA HIS A 6 -30.41 -7.70 17.33
C HIS A 6 -29.44 -8.03 16.19
N ARG A 7 -29.85 -7.83 14.93
CA ARG A 7 -28.94 -7.94 13.77
C ARG A 7 -27.86 -6.87 13.75
N GLN A 8 -28.18 -5.63 14.15
CA GLN A 8 -27.19 -4.54 14.21
C GLN A 8 -26.15 -4.76 15.32
N LYS A 9 -26.56 -5.24 16.50
CA LYS A 9 -25.62 -5.56 17.60
C LYS A 9 -24.60 -6.62 17.21
N SER A 10 -25.03 -7.69 16.54
CA SER A 10 -24.10 -8.76 16.13
C SER A 10 -23.13 -8.32 15.04
N THR A 11 -23.53 -7.43 14.12
CA THR A 11 -22.60 -6.91 13.09
C THR A 11 -21.56 -5.96 13.68
N LEU A 12 -21.94 -5.13 14.65
CA LEU A 12 -21.01 -4.23 15.36
C LEU A 12 -19.99 -4.99 16.21
N GLU A 13 -20.42 -6.04 16.92
CA GLU A 13 -19.51 -6.88 17.72
C GLU A 13 -18.55 -7.69 16.84
N VAL A 14 -19.03 -8.22 15.71
CA VAL A 14 -18.17 -8.94 14.75
C VAL A 14 -17.15 -8.00 14.11
N ASN A 15 -17.53 -6.77 13.77
CA ASN A 15 -16.60 -5.76 13.25
C ASN A 15 -15.50 -5.40 14.27
N SER A 16 -15.85 -5.32 15.57
CA SER A 16 -14.88 -5.01 16.62
C SER A 16 -13.85 -6.12 16.84
N ALA A 17 -14.28 -7.38 16.85
CA ALA A 17 -13.39 -8.53 16.96
C ALA A 17 -12.46 -8.66 15.75
N MET A 18 -13.01 -8.46 14.54
CA MET A 18 -12.24 -8.48 13.29
C MET A 18 -11.15 -7.41 13.28
N VAL A 19 -11.49 -6.17 13.63
CA VAL A 19 -10.51 -5.07 13.71
C VAL A 19 -9.41 -5.37 14.73
N SER A 20 -9.76 -5.92 15.89
CA SER A 20 -8.78 -6.29 16.91
C SER A 20 -7.79 -7.34 16.39
N TYR A 21 -8.29 -8.34 15.66
CA TYR A 21 -7.46 -9.34 15.00
C TYR A 21 -6.53 -8.73 13.93
N LEU A 22 -7.03 -7.79 13.12
CA LEU A 22 -6.20 -7.09 12.13
C LEU A 22 -5.08 -6.28 12.77
N ILE A 23 -5.34 -5.62 13.90
CA ILE A 23 -4.32 -4.89 14.66
C ILE A 23 -3.23 -5.85 15.15
N GLU A 24 -3.63 -7.01 15.68
CA GLU A 24 -2.69 -8.00 16.18
C GLU A 24 -1.82 -8.57 15.05
N MET A 25 -2.42 -8.94 13.92
CA MET A 25 -1.65 -9.36 12.73
C MET A 25 -0.68 -8.28 12.26
N TYR A 26 -1.12 -7.02 12.20
CA TYR A 26 -0.26 -5.92 11.76
C TYR A 26 0.98 -5.78 12.66
N ARG A 27 0.79 -5.89 13.98
CA ARG A 27 1.90 -5.85 14.94
C ARG A 27 2.82 -7.06 14.81
N GLN A 28 2.28 -8.26 14.63
CA GLN A 28 3.09 -9.46 14.37
C GLN A 28 3.92 -9.32 13.10
N TYR A 29 3.35 -8.75 12.04
CA TYR A 29 4.05 -8.52 10.77
C TYR A 29 5.17 -7.50 10.93
N ASP A 30 4.98 -6.52 11.82
CA ASP A 30 6.02 -5.57 12.18
C ASP A 30 7.18 -6.24 12.92
N GLN A 31 6.88 -7.06 13.93
CA GLN A 31 7.87 -7.81 14.70
C GLN A 31 8.65 -8.82 13.85
N GLN A 32 7.97 -9.51 12.94
CA GLN A 32 8.57 -10.47 12.01
C GLN A 32 9.31 -9.81 10.85
N LYS A 33 9.32 -8.47 10.77
CA LYS A 33 9.93 -7.69 9.69
C LYS A 33 9.44 -8.13 8.30
N LEU A 34 8.16 -8.46 8.19
CA LEU A 34 7.56 -8.81 6.92
C LEU A 34 7.56 -7.62 5.95
N PRO A 35 7.51 -7.90 4.63
CA PRO A 35 7.52 -6.86 3.61
C PRO A 35 6.43 -5.80 3.84
N TYR A 36 6.78 -4.55 3.55
CA TYR A 36 5.87 -3.41 3.74
C TYR A 36 4.53 -3.57 3.02
N GLN A 37 4.54 -4.23 1.85
CA GLN A 37 3.34 -4.51 1.07
C GLN A 37 2.33 -5.41 1.80
N GLU A 38 2.79 -6.37 2.60
CA GLU A 38 1.91 -7.25 3.38
C GLU A 38 1.21 -6.47 4.51
N LYS A 39 1.92 -5.50 5.12
CA LYS A 39 1.33 -4.58 6.10
C LYS A 39 0.25 -3.69 5.47
N ILE A 40 0.48 -3.22 4.24
CA ILE A 40 -0.51 -2.44 3.48
C ILE A 40 -1.76 -3.28 3.16
N ARG A 41 -1.59 -4.56 2.81
CA ARG A 41 -2.73 -5.45 2.56
C ARG A 41 -3.64 -5.57 3.78
N ILE A 42 -3.08 -5.67 4.98
CA ILE A 42 -3.87 -5.69 6.23
C ILE A 42 -4.71 -4.41 6.35
N LEU A 43 -4.10 -3.24 6.09
CA LEU A 43 -4.81 -1.96 6.14
C LEU A 43 -5.92 -1.86 5.07
N SER A 44 -5.77 -2.53 3.93
CA SER A 44 -6.79 -2.53 2.86
C SER A 44 -8.07 -3.30 3.22
N LEU A 45 -7.99 -4.18 4.23
CA LEU A 45 -9.12 -4.96 4.75
C LEU A 45 -9.97 -4.18 5.77
N LEU A 46 -9.52 -2.98 6.17
CA LEU A 46 -10.27 -2.16 7.12
C LEU A 46 -11.57 -1.62 6.49
N PRO A 47 -12.61 -1.36 7.30
CA PRO A 47 -13.85 -0.73 6.84
C PRO A 47 -13.63 0.68 6.21
N GLU A 48 -14.47 1.10 5.26
CA GLU A 48 -14.28 2.40 4.52
C GLU A 48 -14.58 3.63 5.37
N ASP A 49 -15.42 3.45 6.38
CA ASP A 49 -15.84 4.45 7.35
C ASP A 49 -14.69 4.86 8.28
N TRP A 50 -13.57 4.13 8.27
CA TRP A 50 -12.40 4.46 9.07
C TRP A 50 -11.62 5.64 8.51
N THR A 51 -11.47 6.66 9.34
CA THR A 51 -10.70 7.86 9.04
C THR A 51 -9.21 7.58 9.14
N TYR A 52 -8.41 8.42 8.46
CA TYR A 52 -6.96 8.36 8.56
C TYR A 52 -6.47 8.42 10.02
N ASN A 53 -7.08 9.27 10.83
CA ASN A 53 -6.68 9.47 12.22
C ASN A 53 -6.88 8.21 13.06
N GLU A 54 -8.02 7.53 12.91
CA GLU A 54 -8.31 6.28 13.63
C GLU A 54 -7.34 5.17 13.23
N ILE A 55 -7.03 5.06 11.94
CA ILE A 55 -6.06 4.07 11.43
C ILE A 55 -4.67 4.39 11.97
N GLN A 56 -4.25 5.65 11.91
CA GLN A 56 -2.95 6.08 12.41
C GLN A 56 -2.80 5.81 13.92
N GLU A 57 -3.82 6.10 14.72
CA GLU A 57 -3.79 5.90 16.17
C GLU A 57 -3.70 4.41 16.53
N LYS A 58 -4.43 3.54 15.81
CA LYS A 58 -4.47 2.09 16.10
C LYS A 58 -3.26 1.33 15.57
N PHE A 59 -2.79 1.68 14.38
CA PHE A 59 -1.76 0.94 13.65
C PHE A 59 -0.39 1.61 13.64
N GLY A 60 -0.28 2.88 14.05
CA GLY A 60 0.98 3.63 14.06
C GLY A 60 1.57 3.85 12.67
N CYS A 61 0.77 3.77 11.61
CA CYS A 61 1.24 3.77 10.23
C CYS A 61 1.31 5.18 9.62
N THR A 62 2.11 5.34 8.57
CA THR A 62 2.24 6.61 7.84
C THR A 62 1.02 6.90 6.97
N ARG A 63 0.79 8.17 6.65
CA ARG A 63 -0.25 8.58 5.67
C ARG A 63 -0.08 7.91 4.31
N HIS A 64 1.16 7.66 3.91
CA HIS A 64 1.45 6.94 2.67
C HIS A 64 0.92 5.50 2.70
N ALA A 65 1.10 4.77 3.81
CA ALA A 65 0.56 3.41 3.96
C ALA A 65 -0.95 3.36 3.79
N VAL A 66 -1.66 4.33 4.40
CA VAL A 66 -3.13 4.41 4.33
C VAL A 66 -3.61 4.72 2.91
N ASN A 67 -2.93 5.62 2.20
CA ASN A 67 -3.27 5.91 0.81
C ASN A 67 -3.05 4.68 -0.09
N LEU A 68 -1.91 3.99 0.06
CA LEU A 68 -1.64 2.77 -0.70
C LEU A 68 -2.68 1.67 -0.42
N ALA A 69 -3.14 1.55 0.84
CA ALA A 69 -4.18 0.60 1.20
C ALA A 69 -5.52 0.94 0.52
N LYS A 70 -5.87 2.23 0.44
CA LYS A 70 -7.06 2.71 -0.28
C LYS A 70 -6.96 2.45 -1.78
N ASP A 71 -5.80 2.74 -2.38
CA ASP A 71 -5.56 2.49 -3.81
C ASP A 71 -5.64 0.99 -4.13
N LEU A 72 -5.06 0.14 -3.27
CA LEU A 72 -5.11 -1.31 -3.42
C LEU A 72 -6.56 -1.84 -3.38
N ARG A 73 -7.38 -1.30 -2.47
CA ARG A 73 -8.80 -1.63 -2.37
C ARG A 73 -9.61 -1.19 -3.60
N LEU A 74 -9.31 -0.01 -4.15
CA LEU A 74 -9.92 0.44 -5.40
C LEU A 74 -9.53 -0.46 -6.57
N SER A 75 -8.26 -0.88 -6.63
CA SER A 75 -7.76 -1.78 -7.68
C SER A 75 -8.41 -3.17 -7.66
N THR A 76 -8.80 -3.68 -6.49
CA THR A 76 -9.49 -4.97 -6.35
C THR A 76 -10.99 -4.88 -6.58
N THR A 77 -11.59 -3.69 -6.51
CA THR A 77 -13.04 -3.47 -6.71
C THR A 77 -13.40 -3.03 -8.12
N THR A 78 -12.45 -2.52 -8.91
CA THR A 78 -12.60 -2.36 -10.35
C THR A 78 -12.39 -3.68 -11.09
N PRO A 79 -13.33 -4.17 -11.92
CA PRO A 79 -13.03 -5.24 -12.86
C PRO A 79 -11.87 -4.77 -13.75
N LEU A 80 -10.85 -5.61 -13.86
CA LEU A 80 -9.59 -5.42 -14.61
C LEU A 80 -9.82 -4.81 -16.01
N HIS A 81 -9.94 -3.49 -16.11
CA HIS A 81 -9.54 -2.78 -17.31
C HIS A 81 -8.03 -2.59 -17.16
N LEU A 82 -7.30 -3.65 -17.51
CA LEU A 82 -5.86 -3.61 -17.77
C LEU A 82 -5.63 -2.74 -19.02
N GLU A 83 -5.86 -1.43 -18.90
CA GLU A 83 -5.04 -0.55 -19.69
C GLU A 83 -3.62 -0.65 -19.11
N PRO A 84 -2.59 -0.93 -19.93
CA PRO A 84 -1.22 -0.80 -19.49
C PRO A 84 -1.04 0.68 -19.15
N GLN A 85 -1.22 1.03 -17.87
CA GLN A 85 -0.77 2.31 -17.35
C GLN A 85 0.70 2.37 -17.72
N LYS A 86 1.04 3.18 -18.72
CA LYS A 86 2.40 3.58 -18.99
C LYS A 86 2.99 3.93 -17.64
N CYS A 87 3.94 3.13 -17.18
CA CYS A 87 4.71 3.43 -16.00
C CYS A 87 5.40 4.76 -16.31
N VAL A 88 4.76 5.88 -15.95
CA VAL A 88 5.38 7.18 -15.97
C VAL A 88 6.29 7.15 -14.76
N ILE A 89 7.43 6.49 -14.93
CA ILE A 89 8.59 6.72 -14.10
C ILE A 89 8.78 8.23 -14.17
N ARG A 90 8.41 8.93 -13.10
CA ARG A 90 8.81 10.33 -12.91
C ARG A 90 10.31 10.30 -12.72
N SER A 91 11.07 10.16 -13.80
CA SER A 91 12.50 10.38 -13.78
C SER A 91 12.69 11.86 -13.42
N ARG A 92 13.03 12.16 -12.17
CA ARG A 92 13.48 13.49 -11.75
C ARG A 92 14.86 13.85 -12.34
N ILE A 93 15.30 13.10 -13.35
CA ILE A 93 16.61 13.21 -13.98
C ILE A 93 16.35 13.86 -15.33
N SER A 94 17.00 14.99 -15.59
CA SER A 94 16.86 15.65 -16.89
C SER A 94 17.48 14.76 -17.96
N PRO A 95 16.90 14.68 -19.17
CA PRO A 95 17.45 13.90 -20.28
C PRO A 95 18.91 14.27 -20.58
N ALA A 96 19.26 15.55 -20.42
CA ALA A 96 20.63 16.05 -20.60
C ALA A 96 21.63 15.48 -19.58
N LEU A 97 21.19 15.26 -18.34
CA LEU A 97 22.03 14.64 -17.30
C LEU A 97 22.26 13.15 -17.59
N THR A 98 21.25 12.47 -18.13
CA THR A 98 21.37 11.07 -18.57
C THR A 98 22.32 10.95 -19.75
N GLU A 99 22.21 11.83 -20.75
CA GLU A 99 23.09 11.84 -21.91
C GLU A 99 24.55 12.10 -21.51
N HIS A 100 24.80 13.12 -20.67
CA HIS A 100 26.14 13.41 -20.17
C HIS A 100 26.73 12.24 -19.36
N PHE A 101 25.92 11.57 -18.54
CA PHE A 101 26.37 10.41 -17.77
C PHE A 101 26.72 9.21 -18.67
N ILE A 102 25.93 8.96 -19.71
CA ILE A 102 26.22 7.90 -20.70
C ILE A 102 27.49 8.24 -21.48
N THR A 103 27.65 9.47 -21.95
CA THR A 103 28.87 9.93 -22.62
C THR A 103 30.09 9.76 -21.72
N TRP A 104 29.99 10.19 -20.45
CA TRP A 104 31.06 10.01 -19.48
C TRP A 104 31.41 8.53 -19.23
N LEU A 105 30.42 7.65 -19.15
CA LEU A 105 30.65 6.20 -19.00
C LEU A 105 31.35 5.57 -20.23
N VAL A 106 31.03 6.04 -21.43
CA VAL A 106 31.67 5.59 -22.67
C VAL A 106 33.11 6.11 -22.75
N GLU A 107 33.33 7.39 -22.41
CA GLU A 107 34.65 8.02 -22.42
C GLU A 107 35.60 7.46 -21.35
N THR A 108 35.07 6.97 -20.23
CA THR A 108 35.88 6.44 -19.12
C THR A 108 36.22 4.95 -19.26
N GLU A 109 35.90 4.33 -20.40
CA GLU A 109 36.09 2.88 -20.63
C GLU A 109 35.45 2.03 -19.52
N MET A 110 34.44 2.52 -18.80
CA MET A 110 33.71 1.73 -17.79
C MET A 110 32.69 0.78 -18.43
N LEU A 111 32.47 0.92 -19.74
CA LEU A 111 31.63 0.10 -20.60
C LEU A 111 32.46 -0.86 -21.49
N VAL A 112 33.65 -1.28 -21.07
CA VAL A 112 34.31 -2.39 -21.79
C VAL A 112 33.58 -3.68 -21.51
N SER A 113 32.99 -4.25 -22.57
CA SER A 113 32.49 -5.60 -22.63
C SER A 113 33.47 -6.57 -21.97
N ILE A 114 33.00 -7.29 -20.96
CA ILE A 114 33.67 -8.50 -20.48
C ILE A 114 33.77 -9.45 -21.68
N PRO A 115 34.95 -10.01 -22.00
CA PRO A 115 35.16 -10.87 -23.17
C PRO A 115 34.28 -12.12 -23.17
#